data_AF-F4KPQ9-F1
#
_entry.id   AF-F4KPQ9-F1
#
_cell.length_a   1.000
_cell.length_b   1.000
_cell.length_c   1.000
_cell.angle_alpha   90.00
_cell.angle_beta   90.00
_cell.angle_gamma   90.00
#
_symmetry.space_group_name_H-M   'P 1'
#
loop_
_entity.id
_entity.type
_entity.pdbx_description
1 polymer ?
#
loop_
_entity_poly.entity_id
_entity_poly.type
_entity_poly.pdbx_seq_one_letter_code
_entity_poly.pdbx_strand_id
1 'polypeptide(L)'
;MGVPFYLAEMEDTFSRDVLIAGEDLWLDGALVGLEEYRYRWTAKVYAGRIEQVSLKLRGDEVIAISCTCPVKGLCAHLAALVMAVQERVEES
;
A
#
# COMPACT_ATOMS: atom_id res chain seq x y z
N MET A 1 -3.10 0.44 -14.85
CA MET A 1 -1.83 -0.12 -14.36
C MET A 1 -1.01 1.06 -13.89
N GLY A 2 -0.59 1.08 -12.63
CA GLY A 2 0.38 2.08 -12.16
C GLY A 2 1.74 1.84 -12.83
N VAL A 3 2.53 2.90 -12.94
CA VAL A 3 3.94 2.78 -13.35
C VAL A 3 4.70 2.06 -12.24
N PRO A 4 5.66 1.16 -12.54
CA PRO A 4 6.51 0.58 -11.52
C PRO A 4 7.29 1.67 -10.77
N PHE A 5 7.50 1.45 -9.47
CA PHE A 5 8.28 2.35 -8.61
C PHE A 5 8.96 1.53 -7.51
N TYR A 6 10.07 2.01 -6.97
CA TYR A 6 10.72 1.37 -5.82
C TYR A 6 10.04 1.79 -4.51
N LEU A 7 10.02 0.92 -3.50
CA LEU A 7 9.45 1.27 -2.18
C LEU A 7 10.07 2.57 -1.63
N ALA A 8 11.37 2.77 -1.81
CA ALA A 8 12.08 3.98 -1.41
C ALA A 8 11.62 5.26 -2.13
N GLU A 9 10.98 5.15 -3.30
CA GLU A 9 10.45 6.28 -4.10
C GLU A 9 8.98 6.57 -3.78
N MET A 10 8.45 5.99 -2.69
CA MET A 10 7.06 6.20 -2.29
C MET A 10 6.71 7.69 -2.16
N GLU A 11 7.59 8.49 -1.57
CA GLU A 11 7.36 9.92 -1.35
C GLU A 11 7.28 10.74 -2.66
N ASP A 12 8.00 10.31 -3.70
CA ASP A 12 7.95 10.91 -5.03
C ASP A 12 6.75 10.42 -5.86
N THR A 13 6.23 9.23 -5.52
CA THR A 13 5.20 8.54 -6.30
C THR A 13 3.78 8.93 -5.89
N PHE A 14 3.54 9.10 -4.59
CA PHE A 14 2.23 9.49 -4.05
C PHE A 14 2.17 11.00 -3.84
N SER A 15 0.99 11.60 -4.01
CA SER A 15 0.83 13.00 -3.62
C SER A 15 0.90 13.13 -2.10
N ARG A 16 1.40 14.28 -1.63
CA ARG A 16 1.57 14.56 -0.19
C ARG A 16 0.30 14.32 0.63
N ASP A 17 -0.87 14.76 0.16
CA ASP A 17 -2.14 14.55 0.86
C ASP A 17 -2.52 13.07 0.96
N VAL A 18 -2.17 12.28 -0.05
CA VAL A 18 -2.40 10.83 -0.04
C VAL A 18 -1.44 10.12 0.90
N LEU A 19 -0.19 10.58 1.00
CA LEU A 19 0.78 10.06 1.95
C LEU A 19 0.30 10.28 3.39
N ILE A 20 -0.08 11.51 3.74
CA ILE A 20 -0.59 11.85 5.08
C ILE A 20 -1.80 10.99 5.44
N ALA A 21 -2.80 10.91 4.55
CA ALA A 21 -3.98 10.10 4.81
C ALA A 21 -3.68 8.58 4.87
N GLY A 22 -2.68 8.11 4.13
CA GLY A 22 -2.22 6.72 4.19
C GLY A 22 -1.50 6.40 5.50
N GLU A 23 -0.67 7.33 5.97
CA GLU A 23 0.01 7.27 7.27
C GLU A 23 -1.01 7.20 8.40
N ASP A 24 -2.02 8.07 8.41
CA ASP A 24 -3.10 8.04 9.40
C ASP A 24 -3.77 6.66 9.46
N LEU A 25 -4.13 6.09 8.31
CA LEU A 25 -4.75 4.75 8.24
C LEU A 25 -3.83 3.63 8.77
N TRP A 26 -2.53 3.74 8.50
CA TRP A 26 -1.56 2.75 8.95
C TRP A 26 -1.34 2.85 10.47
N LEU A 27 -1.14 4.06 11.00
CA LEU A 27 -0.97 4.33 12.43
C LEU A 27 -2.22 3.97 13.25
N ASP A 28 -3.41 4.18 12.70
CA ASP A 28 -4.68 3.80 13.32
C ASP A 28 -4.93 2.27 13.31
N GLY A 29 -4.05 1.49 12.66
CA GLY A 29 -4.23 0.04 12.52
C GLY A 29 -5.42 -0.35 11.65
N ALA A 30 -5.87 0.55 10.75
CA ALA A 30 -7.01 0.29 9.86
C ALA A 30 -6.69 -0.80 8.83
N LEU A 31 -5.41 -1.02 8.53
CA LEU A 31 -4.92 -2.11 7.69
C LEU A 31 -4.76 -3.39 8.51
N VAL A 32 -5.50 -4.43 8.14
CA VAL A 32 -5.48 -5.72 8.84
C VAL A 32 -5.25 -6.89 7.90
N GLY A 33 -4.78 -8.00 8.48
CA GLY A 33 -4.60 -9.25 7.74
C GLY A 33 -3.60 -9.09 6.60
N LEU A 34 -2.49 -8.39 6.88
CA LEU A 34 -1.37 -8.28 5.96
C LEU A 34 -0.73 -9.67 5.80
N GLU A 35 -0.81 -10.22 4.59
CA GLU A 35 -0.30 -11.55 4.26
C GLU A 35 0.59 -11.46 3.02
N GLU A 36 1.69 -12.19 3.03
CA GLU A 36 2.56 -12.36 1.87
C GLU A 36 2.41 -13.78 1.29
N TYR A 37 2.23 -13.87 -0.04
CA TYR A 37 2.33 -15.13 -0.77
C TYR A 37 2.98 -14.92 -2.15
N ARG A 38 4.12 -15.60 -2.40
CA ARG A 38 4.85 -15.54 -3.69
C ARG A 38 5.08 -14.09 -4.18
N TYR A 39 5.67 -13.27 -3.31
CA TYR A 39 5.99 -11.85 -3.60
C TYR A 39 4.77 -10.95 -3.82
N ARG A 40 3.57 -11.42 -3.45
CA ARG A 40 2.35 -10.62 -3.44
C ARG A 40 1.91 -10.41 -2.00
N TRP A 41 1.72 -9.15 -1.65
CA TRP A 41 1.18 -8.70 -0.38
C TRP A 41 -0.29 -8.34 -0.56
N THR A 42 -1.13 -8.78 0.37
CA THR A 42 -2.55 -8.48 0.38
C THR A 42 -2.99 -8.08 1.78
N ALA A 43 -3.94 -7.16 1.87
CA ALA A 43 -4.55 -6.76 3.12
C ALA A 43 -5.98 -6.25 2.91
N LYS A 44 -6.68 -5.99 4.02
CA LYS A 44 -7.94 -5.24 4.04
C LYS A 44 -7.73 -3.93 4.78
N VAL A 45 -8.37 -2.85 4.32
CA VAL A 45 -8.35 -1.55 4.99
C VAL A 45 -9.77 -1.15 5.39
N TYR A 46 -9.96 -0.78 6.65
CA TYR A 46 -11.24 -0.31 7.19
C TYR A 46 -11.31 1.23 7.19
N ALA A 47 -11.92 1.80 6.16
CA ALA A 47 -12.05 3.26 6.00
C ALA A 47 -13.48 3.65 5.60
N GLY A 48 -14.43 3.44 6.52
CA GLY A 48 -15.88 3.59 6.29
C GLY A 48 -16.52 2.46 5.47
N ARG A 49 -15.74 1.83 4.58
CA ARG A 49 -16.02 0.53 3.94
C ARG A 49 -14.76 -0.34 4.01
N ILE A 50 -14.93 -1.64 3.79
CA ILE A 50 -13.81 -2.58 3.71
C ILE A 50 -13.29 -2.57 2.28
N GLU A 51 -12.06 -2.13 2.11
CA GLU A 51 -11.37 -2.14 0.83
C GLU A 51 -10.30 -3.23 0.81
N GLN A 52 -10.21 -3.98 -0.29
CA GLN A 52 -9.14 -4.94 -0.50
C GLN A 52 -8.00 -4.26 -1.25
N VAL A 53 -6.79 -4.43 -0.74
CA VAL A 53 -5.57 -3.87 -1.32
C VAL A 53 -4.58 -4.99 -1.62
N SER A 54 -3.87 -4.84 -2.74
CA SER A 54 -2.81 -5.77 -3.10
C SER A 54 -1.63 -5.06 -3.76
N LEU A 55 -0.45 -5.61 -3.51
CA LEU A 55 0.84 -5.14 -3.97
C LEU A 55 1.62 -6.36 -4.44
N LYS A 56 2.34 -6.26 -5.55
CA LYS A 56 3.29 -7.28 -5.99
C LYS A 56 4.67 -6.66 -6.12
N LEU A 57 5.63 -7.32 -5.48
CA LEU A 57 7.03 -6.92 -5.50
C LEU A 57 7.88 -7.79 -6.43
N ARG A 58 8.97 -7.21 -6.90
CA ARG A 58 10.11 -7.91 -7.50
C ARG A 58 11.38 -7.36 -6.86
N GLY A 59 11.81 -7.98 -5.76
CA GLY A 59 12.77 -7.33 -4.86
C GLY A 59 12.04 -6.22 -4.11
N ASP A 60 12.54 -5.00 -4.22
CA ASP A 60 11.95 -3.75 -3.68
C ASP A 60 11.16 -2.94 -4.72
N GLU A 61 11.10 -3.41 -5.97
CA GLU A 61 10.30 -2.78 -7.03
C GLU A 61 8.83 -3.20 -6.94
N VAL A 62 7.94 -2.22 -6.84
CA VAL A 62 6.48 -2.37 -6.95
C VAL A 62 6.10 -2.53 -8.42
N ILE A 63 5.83 -3.77 -8.85
CA ILE A 63 5.47 -4.07 -10.24
C ILE A 63 3.96 -4.14 -10.49
N ALA A 64 3.16 -4.23 -9.44
CA ALA A 64 1.71 -4.12 -9.53
C ALA A 64 1.12 -3.67 -8.19
N ILE A 65 0.13 -2.80 -8.24
CA ILE A 65 -0.59 -2.32 -7.06
C ILE A 65 -2.06 -2.09 -7.42
N SER A 66 -2.98 -2.46 -6.53
CA SER A 66 -4.42 -2.31 -6.75
C SER A 66 -5.20 -2.15 -5.46
N CYS A 67 -6.28 -1.38 -5.53
CA CYS A 67 -7.26 -1.21 -4.46
C CYS A 67 -8.67 -1.34 -5.06
N THR A 68 -9.62 -1.86 -4.28
CA THR A 68 -11.03 -1.95 -4.69
C THR A 68 -11.81 -0.64 -4.56
N CYS A 69 -11.22 0.38 -3.94
CA CYS A 69 -11.91 1.64 -3.69
C CYS A 69 -12.20 2.38 -5.01
N PRO A 70 -13.22 3.24 -5.06
CA PRO A 70 -13.63 3.92 -6.29
C PRO A 70 -12.65 5.00 -6.78
N VAL A 71 -11.65 5.39 -5.96
CA VAL A 71 -10.63 6.37 -6.33
C VAL A 71 -9.77 5.83 -7.47
N LYS A 72 -9.59 6.63 -8.52
CA LYS A 72 -8.71 6.28 -9.64
C LYS A 72 -7.27 6.67 -9.31
N GLY A 73 -6.35 5.73 -9.46
CA GLY A 73 -4.92 5.94 -9.24
C GLY A 73 -4.46 5.52 -7.85
N LEU A 74 -3.42 6.19 -7.36
CA LEU A 74 -2.83 5.92 -6.05
C LEU A 74 -3.67 6.60 -4.95
N CYS A 75 -4.19 5.81 -4.03
CA CYS A 75 -5.08 6.26 -2.95
C CYS A 75 -4.45 6.02 -1.57
N ALA A 76 -5.06 6.58 -0.53
CA ALA A 76 -4.56 6.47 0.84
C ALA A 76 -4.45 5.00 1.31
N HIS A 77 -5.38 4.13 0.93
CA HIS A 77 -5.31 2.70 1.24
C HIS A 77 -4.07 2.02 0.64
N LEU A 78 -3.65 2.47 -0.55
CA LEU A 78 -2.45 1.96 -1.21
C LEU A 78 -1.19 2.50 -0.56
N ALA A 79 -1.18 3.77 -0.15
CA ALA A 79 -0.08 4.33 0.63
C ALA A 79 0.09 3.57 1.95
N ALA A 80 -1.00 3.34 2.69
CA ALA A 80 -0.99 2.53 3.92
C ALA A 80 -0.45 1.11 3.69
N LEU A 81 -0.81 0.47 2.57
CA LEU A 81 -0.26 -0.83 2.20
C LEU A 81 1.25 -0.77 1.95
N VAL A 82 1.72 0.24 1.21
CA VAL A 82 3.15 0.38 0.91
C VAL A 82 3.96 0.60 2.19
N MET A 83 3.50 1.48 3.10
CA MET A 83 4.14 1.69 4.41
C MET A 83 4.22 0.41 5.22
N ALA A 84 3.09 -0.31 5.34
CA ALA A 84 3.05 -1.56 6.10
C ALA A 84 3.96 -2.65 5.50
N VAL A 85 4.08 -2.72 4.18
CA VAL A 85 4.98 -3.67 3.52
C VAL A 85 6.44 -3.24 3.67
N GLN A 86 6.73 -1.95 3.58
CA GLN A 86 8.07 -1.41 3.74
C GLN A 86 8.60 -1.71 5.15
N GLU A 87 7.81 -1.45 6.19
CA GLU A 87 8.12 -1.85 7.58
C GLU A 87 8.43 -3.35 7.68
N ARG A 88 7.57 -4.22 7.12
CA ARG A 88 7.77 -5.67 7.18
C ARG A 88 9.02 -6.17 6.44
N VAL A 89 9.37 -5.53 5.33
CA VAL A 89 10.57 -5.88 4.56
C VAL A 89 11.83 -5.42 5.29
N GLU A 90 11.79 -4.27 5.98
CA GLU A 90 12.92 -3.78 6.79
C GLU A 90 13.14 -4.60 8.07
N GLU A 91 12.09 -5.24 8.62
CA GLU A 91 12.17 -6.14 9.77
C GLU A 91 12.68 -7.56 9.45
N SER A 92 12.78 -7.93 8.17
CA SER A 92 13.06 -9.32 7.70
C SER A 92 14.54 -9.63 7.44
#